data_AF-A0AAE5TYU1-F1
#
_entry.id   AF-A0AAE5TYU1-F1
#
_cell.length_a   1.000
_cell.length_b   1.000
_cell.length_c   1.000
_cell.angle_alpha   90.00
_cell.angle_beta   90.00
_cell.angle_gamma   90.00
#
_symmetry.space_group_name_H-M   'P 1'
#
loop_
_entity.id
_entity.type
_entity.pdbx_description
1 polymer ?
#
loop_
_entity_poly.entity_id
_entity_poly.type
_entity_poly.pdbx_seq_one_letter_code
_entity_poly.pdbx_strand_id
1 'polypeptide(L)'
;MRASSNEAKTLIDFDVFRDAYHRGEKVNYQSPDGTCEIRPLYGLEMSSISQLQLALKYTHALLQSTETGDREGIAEWQDELEVLGLHTDNPSVRKICEGVIGAVLSR
;
A
#
# COMPACT_ATOMS: atom_id res chain seq x y z
N MET A 1 23.83 -14.57 -22.03
CA MET A 1 23.15 -13.80 -20.96
C MET A 1 21.72 -14.30 -20.85
N ARG A 2 21.33 -14.92 -19.73
CA ARG A 2 19.94 -15.31 -19.51
C ARG A 2 19.15 -14.04 -19.19
N ALA A 3 18.12 -13.75 -19.99
CA ALA A 3 17.11 -12.79 -19.61
C ALA A 3 16.40 -13.36 -18.37
N SER A 4 16.72 -12.82 -17.18
CA SER A 4 15.90 -13.05 -16.01
C SER A 4 14.57 -12.37 -16.28
N SER A 5 13.51 -13.14 -16.57
CA SER A 5 12.17 -12.59 -16.73
C SER A 5 11.82 -11.84 -15.45
N ASN A 6 11.61 -10.54 -15.58
CA ASN A 6 11.29 -9.62 -14.49
C ASN A 6 9.79 -9.68 -14.17
N GLU A 7 9.19 -10.87 -14.29
CA GLU A 7 7.75 -11.09 -14.19
C GLU A 7 7.33 -11.27 -12.73
N ALA A 8 6.36 -10.46 -12.29
CA ALA A 8 5.79 -10.57 -10.97
C ALA A 8 5.04 -11.90 -10.81
N LYS A 9 5.26 -12.59 -9.69
CA LYS A 9 4.59 -13.86 -9.38
C LYS A 9 3.18 -13.59 -8.84
N THR A 10 2.16 -14.18 -9.45
CA THR A 10 0.79 -14.10 -8.91
C THR A 10 0.60 -15.11 -7.78
N LEU A 11 0.09 -14.63 -6.63
CA LEU A 11 -0.21 -15.37 -5.43
C LEU A 11 -1.71 -15.31 -5.15
N ILE A 12 -2.26 -16.44 -4.70
CA ILE A 12 -3.70 -16.63 -4.43
C ILE A 12 -4.01 -16.73 -2.92
N ASP A 13 -2.96 -16.89 -2.12
CA ASP A 13 -3.05 -16.89 -0.66
C ASP A 13 -2.63 -15.51 -0.15
N PHE A 14 -3.50 -14.87 0.63
CA PHE A 14 -3.30 -13.50 1.11
C PHE A 14 -2.16 -13.38 2.12
N ASP A 15 -2.00 -14.35 3.03
CA ASP A 15 -0.93 -14.31 4.04
C ASP A 15 0.43 -14.50 3.38
N VAL A 16 0.53 -15.44 2.43
CA VAL A 16 1.76 -15.67 1.64
C VAL A 16 2.08 -14.45 0.78
N PHE A 17 1.04 -13.84 0.19
CA PHE A 17 1.16 -12.60 -0.55
C PHE A 17 1.72 -11.48 0.33
N ARG A 18 1.09 -11.21 1.47
CA ARG A 18 1.48 -10.17 2.43
C ARG A 18 2.92 -10.34 2.90
N ASP A 19 3.31 -11.57 3.22
CA ASP A 19 4.66 -11.84 3.73
C ASP A 19 5.73 -11.67 2.63
N ALA A 20 5.46 -12.11 1.40
CA ALA A 20 6.36 -11.88 0.26
C ALA A 20 6.45 -10.39 -0.10
N TYR A 21 5.31 -9.71 -0.03
CA TYR A 21 5.18 -8.28 -0.26
C TYR A 21 6.02 -7.46 0.75
N HIS A 22 5.92 -7.75 2.06
CA HIS A 22 6.73 -7.08 3.09
C HIS A 22 8.23 -7.36 3.00
N ARG A 23 8.65 -8.41 2.27
CA ARG A 23 10.05 -8.69 1.94
C ARG A 23 10.56 -7.93 0.71
N GLY A 24 9.70 -7.15 0.05
CA GLY A 24 10.03 -6.40 -1.17
C GLY A 24 10.02 -7.24 -2.44
N GLU A 25 9.36 -8.41 -2.43
CA GLU A 25 9.24 -9.25 -3.62
C GLU A 25 8.22 -8.66 -4.62
N LYS A 26 8.47 -8.83 -5.93
CA LYS A 26 7.49 -8.48 -6.98
C LYS A 26 6.42 -9.57 -7.07
N VAL A 27 5.29 -9.36 -6.40
CA VAL A 27 4.17 -10.30 -6.35
C VAL A 27 2.84 -9.62 -6.65
N ASN A 28 1.93 -10.33 -7.34
CA ASN A 28 0.54 -9.92 -7.53
C ASN A 28 -0.37 -10.73 -6.60
N TYR A 29 -1.52 -10.21 -6.21
CA TYR A 29 -2.57 -10.97 -5.52
C TYR A 29 -3.76 -11.23 -6.45
N GLN A 30 -4.28 -12.45 -6.42
CA GLN A 30 -5.53 -12.84 -7.05
C GLN A 30 -6.44 -13.44 -5.98
N SER A 31 -7.62 -12.85 -5.76
CA SER A 31 -8.54 -13.37 -4.74
C SER A 31 -9.10 -14.75 -5.13
N PRO A 32 -9.63 -15.50 -4.14
CA PRO A 32 -10.32 -16.77 -4.37
C PRO A 32 -11.62 -16.68 -5.18
N ASP A 33 -12.33 -15.54 -5.14
CA ASP A 33 -13.59 -15.34 -5.86
C ASP A 33 -13.38 -14.80 -7.29
N GLY A 34 -12.11 -14.68 -7.72
CA GLY A 34 -11.73 -14.16 -9.02
C GLY A 34 -11.92 -12.65 -9.15
N THR A 35 -12.41 -11.97 -8.10
CA THR A 35 -12.41 -10.51 -8.06
C THR A 35 -11.01 -10.03 -7.77
N CYS A 36 -10.49 -9.13 -8.59
CA CYS A 36 -9.30 -8.42 -8.18
C CYS A 36 -9.76 -7.43 -7.09
N GLU A 37 -9.77 -7.83 -5.82
CA GLU A 37 -9.63 -6.85 -4.74
C GLU A 37 -8.23 -6.27 -4.91
N ILE A 38 -8.16 -5.28 -5.80
CA ILE A 38 -7.01 -4.41 -5.96
C ILE A 38 -7.01 -3.55 -4.69
N ARG A 39 -6.55 -4.12 -3.57
CA ARG A 39 -5.74 -3.31 -2.66
C ARG A 39 -4.56 -2.89 -3.53
N PRO A 40 -4.38 -1.60 -3.86
CA PRO A 40 -3.39 -1.17 -4.83
C PRO A 40 -2.00 -1.45 -4.27
N LEU A 41 -1.56 -2.68 -4.50
CA LEU A 41 -0.26 -3.16 -4.17
C LEU A 41 0.67 -2.52 -5.18
N TYR A 42 1.47 -1.62 -4.65
CA TYR A 42 2.37 -0.72 -5.35
C TYR A 42 3.50 -1.45 -6.08
N GLY A 43 3.16 -2.20 -7.12
CA GLY A 43 3.91 -2.12 -8.37
C GLY A 43 3.59 -0.78 -8.99
N LEU A 44 4.28 0.30 -8.59
CA LEU A 44 3.97 1.66 -9.02
C LEU A 44 4.38 1.91 -10.47
N GLU A 45 3.73 1.26 -11.42
CA GLU A 45 3.59 1.76 -12.80
C GLU A 45 2.58 2.92 -12.85
N MET A 46 2.63 3.84 -11.88
CA MET A 46 1.80 5.05 -11.86
C MET A 46 2.65 6.29 -11.64
N SER A 47 2.20 7.40 -12.23
CA SER A 47 2.89 8.68 -12.11
C SER A 47 3.00 9.13 -10.65
N SER A 48 4.02 9.92 -10.32
CA SER A 48 4.15 10.52 -8.98
C SER A 48 2.93 11.36 -8.57
N ILE A 49 2.21 11.96 -9.53
CA ILE A 49 0.99 12.72 -9.24
C ILE A 49 -0.11 11.79 -8.76
N SER A 50 -0.31 10.65 -9.42
CA SER A 50 -1.29 9.64 -9.03
C SER A 50 -0.99 9.07 -7.64
N GLN A 51 0.30 8.85 -7.33
CA GLN A 51 0.75 8.42 -6.01
C GLN A 51 0.41 9.44 -4.93
N LEU A 52 0.67 10.72 -5.19
CA LEU A 52 0.31 11.80 -4.26
C LEU A 52 -1.20 11.88 -4.03
N GLN A 53 -2.01 11.76 -5.08
CA GLN A 53 -3.47 11.75 -4.94
C GLN A 53 -3.96 10.60 -4.06
N LEU A 54 -3.33 9.43 -4.18
CA LEU A 54 -3.68 8.28 -3.37
C LEU A 54 -3.26 8.44 -1.91
N ALA A 55 -2.05 8.97 -1.65
CA ALA A 55 -1.60 9.32 -0.30
C ALA A 55 -2.60 10.26 0.40
N LEU A 56 -3.07 11.28 -0.31
CA LEU A 56 -4.06 12.23 0.22
C LEU A 56 -5.41 11.57 0.49
N LYS A 57 -5.87 10.68 -0.41
CA LYS A 57 -7.10 9.91 -0.20
C LYS A 57 -7.03 9.04 1.05
N TYR A 58 -5.93 8.32 1.25
CA TYR A 58 -5.74 7.46 2.42
C TYR A 58 -5.60 8.25 3.70
N THR A 59 -4.89 9.37 3.65
CA THR A 59 -4.82 10.31 4.78
C THR A 59 -6.21 10.77 5.21
N HIS A 60 -7.06 11.15 4.26
CA HIS A 60 -8.43 11.56 4.56
C HIS A 60 -9.25 10.43 5.18
N ALA A 61 -9.17 9.21 4.63
CA ALA A 61 -9.88 8.05 5.16
C ALA A 61 -9.41 7.69 6.59
N LEU A 62 -8.10 7.71 6.84
CA LEU A 62 -7.52 7.50 8.16
C LEU A 62 -8.02 8.53 9.19
N LEU A 63 -8.07 9.81 8.80
CA LEU A 63 -8.58 10.87 9.66
C LEU A 63 -10.06 10.64 10.00
N GLN A 64 -10.87 10.27 9.02
CA GLN A 64 -12.29 9.96 9.24
C GLN A 64 -12.46 8.76 10.19
N SER A 65 -11.74 7.65 9.97
CA SER A 65 -11.79 6.49 10.88
C SER A 65 -11.30 6.84 12.29
N THR A 66 -10.31 7.72 12.42
CA THR A 66 -9.84 8.25 13.72
C THR A 66 -10.93 9.05 14.43
N GLU A 67 -11.65 9.92 13.70
CA GLU A 67 -12.74 10.74 14.25
C GLU A 67 -13.95 9.90 14.68
N THR A 68 -14.26 8.83 13.95
CA THR A 68 -15.38 7.94 14.27
C THR A 68 -15.04 6.85 15.29
N GLY A 69 -13.75 6.68 15.62
CA GLY A 69 -13.28 5.61 16.50
C GLY A 69 -13.29 4.22 15.85
N ASP A 70 -13.35 4.15 14.53
CA ASP A 70 -13.31 2.91 13.74
C ASP A 70 -11.89 2.33 13.73
N ARG A 71 -11.65 1.35 14.60
CA ARG A 71 -10.33 0.73 14.78
C ARG A 71 -9.87 -0.09 13.58
N GLU A 72 -10.80 -0.74 12.88
CA GLU A 72 -10.46 -1.55 11.70
C GLU A 72 -10.06 -0.64 10.55
N GLY A 73 -10.84 0.43 10.31
CA GLY A 73 -10.48 1.44 9.32
C GLY A 73 -9.17 2.16 9.64
N ILE A 74 -8.89 2.47 10.92
CA ILE A 74 -7.60 3.05 11.31
C ILE A 74 -6.43 2.14 10.91
N ALA A 75 -6.52 0.84 11.24
CA ALA A 75 -5.46 -0.12 10.90
C ALA A 75 -5.31 -0.25 9.37
N GLU A 76 -6.42 -0.37 8.65
CA GLU A 76 -6.42 -0.48 7.19
C GLU A 76 -5.76 0.72 6.51
N TRP A 77 -6.19 1.95 6.84
CA TRP A 77 -5.66 3.14 6.16
C TRP A 77 -4.23 3.49 6.58
N GLN A 78 -3.83 3.07 7.78
CA GLN A 78 -2.43 3.14 8.21
C GLN A 78 -1.57 2.19 7.37
N ASP A 79 -1.98 0.93 7.22
CA ASP A 79 -1.27 -0.07 6.40
C ASP A 79 -1.15 0.42 4.95
N GLU A 80 -2.23 0.93 4.36
CA GLU A 80 -2.23 1.45 2.97
C GLU A 80 -1.26 2.64 2.77
N LEU A 81 -1.12 3.52 3.77
CA LEU A 81 -0.11 4.59 3.75
C LEU A 81 1.31 4.07 3.90
N GLU A 82 1.54 3.07 4.76
CA GLU A 82 2.84 2.45 4.97
C GLU A 82 3.32 1.77 3.68
N VAL A 83 2.42 1.00 3.07
CA VAL A 83 2.56 0.36 1.76
C VAL A 83 2.93 1.40 0.69
N LEU A 84 2.26 2.55 0.63
CA LEU A 84 2.60 3.60 -0.34
C LEU A 84 3.98 4.22 -0.09
N GLY A 85 4.28 4.54 1.18
CA GLY A 85 5.54 5.15 1.57
C GLY A 85 6.75 4.25 1.31
N LEU A 86 6.60 2.94 1.53
CA LEU A 86 7.67 1.96 1.35
C LEU A 86 8.01 1.76 -0.13
N HIS A 87 7.01 1.79 -1.01
CA HIS A 87 7.18 1.43 -2.43
C HIS A 87 7.32 2.62 -3.39
N THR A 88 6.99 3.84 -2.97
CA THR A 88 7.19 5.01 -3.82
C THR A 88 8.68 5.32 -4.01
N ASP A 89 9.11 5.54 -5.26
CA ASP A 89 10.42 6.13 -5.57
C ASP A 89 10.42 7.66 -5.38
N ASN A 90 9.27 8.28 -5.11
CA ASN A 90 9.16 9.72 -4.94
C ASN A 90 9.35 10.11 -3.45
N PRO A 91 10.43 10.82 -3.11
CA PRO A 91 10.74 11.15 -1.71
C PRO A 91 9.70 12.07 -1.05
N SER A 92 8.96 12.86 -1.83
CA SER A 92 7.91 13.73 -1.30
C SER A 92 6.68 12.93 -0.89
N VAL A 93 6.28 11.95 -1.70
CA VAL A 93 5.17 11.05 -1.37
C VAL A 93 5.51 10.24 -0.12
N ARG A 94 6.74 9.71 -0.04
CA ARG A 94 7.21 8.98 1.14
C ARG A 94 7.09 9.79 2.42
N LYS A 95 7.62 11.03 2.42
CA LYS A 95 7.56 11.93 3.58
C LYS A 95 6.13 12.24 4.04
N ILE A 96 5.19 12.37 3.11
CA ILE A 96 3.79 12.60 3.45
C ILE A 96 3.24 11.38 4.19
N CYS A 97 3.45 10.17 3.66
CA CYS A 97 2.97 8.93 4.26
C CYS A 97 3.55 8.75 5.67
N GLU A 98 4.88 8.84 5.82
CA GLU A 98 5.57 8.73 7.11
C GLU A 98 5.09 9.80 8.12
N GLY A 99 4.93 11.04 7.66
CA GLY A 99 4.48 12.15 8.52
C GLY A 99 3.06 11.98 9.03
N VAL A 100 2.14 11.50 8.18
CA VAL A 100 0.75 11.24 8.56
C VAL A 100 0.67 10.08 9.56
N ILE A 101 1.35 8.97 9.28
CA ILE A 101 1.40 7.81 10.20
C ILE A 101 1.98 8.23 11.55
N GLY A 102 3.10 8.94 11.55
CA GLY A 102 3.73 9.42 12.79
C GLY A 102 2.82 10.34 13.60
N ALA A 103 2.07 11.23 12.93
CA ALA A 103 1.12 12.12 13.61
C ALA A 103 -0.03 11.35 14.28
N VAL A 104 -0.56 10.30 13.63
CA VAL A 104 -1.63 9.47 14.19
C VAL A 104 -1.13 8.63 15.38
N LEU A 105 0.06 8.03 15.27
CA LEU A 105 0.66 7.23 16.35
C LEU A 105 1.10 8.07 17.58
N SER A 106 1.29 9.37 17.39
CA SER A 106 1.70 10.30 18.47
C SER A 106 0.55 10.81 19.35
N ARG A 107 -0.70 10.44 19.05
CA ARG A 107 -1.88 10.80 19.83
C ARG A 107 -2.15 9.82 20.98
#